data_AF-A0A352DYZ2-F1
#
_entry.id   AF-A0A352DYZ2-F1
#
_cell.length_a   1.000
_cell.length_b   1.000
_cell.length_c   1.000
_cell.angle_alpha   90.00
_cell.angle_beta   90.00
_cell.angle_gamma   90.00
#
_symmetry.space_group_name_H-M   'P 1'
#
loop_
_entity.id
_entity.type
_entity.pdbx_description
1 polymer ?
#
loop_
_entity_poly.entity_id
_entity_poly.type
_entity_poly.pdbx_seq_one_letter_code
_entity_poly.pdbx_strand_id
1 'polypeptide(L)'
;MTFRAFCIIMRIDHALVGTPDYMGLAYWWDHEYKHSLRACTTKQRKKAHDALLAAGLALDGVSDEHEQIIAWATNNGEQAAKEMGCKWQPYRGPRPAKREVTQ
;
A
#
# COMPACT_ATOMS: atom_id res chain seq x y z
N MET A 1 3.67 -23.21 5.43
CA MET A 1 2.49 -23.07 4.54
C MET A 1 2.75 -23.88 3.28
N THR A 2 1.79 -24.69 2.81
CA THR A 2 1.96 -25.48 1.56
C THR A 2 1.69 -24.60 0.33
N PHE A 3 2.21 -24.98 -0.84
CA PHE A 3 1.98 -24.24 -2.10
C PHE A 3 0.49 -24.09 -2.43
N ARG A 4 -0.29 -25.18 -2.28
CA ARG A 4 -1.75 -25.13 -2.48
C ARG A 4 -2.43 -24.14 -1.54
N ALA A 5 -2.05 -24.11 -0.26
CA ALA A 5 -2.59 -23.14 0.69
C ALA A 5 -2.21 -21.69 0.30
N PHE A 6 -0.97 -21.47 -0.15
CA PHE A 6 -0.53 -20.17 -0.66
C PHE A 6 -1.38 -19.70 -1.85
N CYS A 7 -1.61 -20.55 -2.86
CA CYS A 7 -2.42 -20.19 -4.02
C CYS A 7 -3.85 -19.82 -3.66
N ILE A 8 -4.46 -20.53 -2.70
CA ILE A 8 -5.81 -20.24 -2.22
C ILE A 8 -5.84 -18.86 -1.55
N ILE A 9 -4.91 -18.60 -0.63
CA ILE A 9 -4.83 -17.31 0.08
C ILE A 9 -4.57 -16.17 -0.92
N MET A 10 -3.68 -16.37 -1.88
CA MET A 10 -3.37 -15.37 -2.90
C MET A 10 -4.59 -15.04 -3.78
N ARG A 11 -5.40 -16.04 -4.12
CA ARG A 11 -6.64 -15.85 -4.88
C ARG A 11 -7.69 -15.09 -4.06
N ILE A 12 -7.83 -15.40 -2.77
CA ILE A 12 -8.72 -14.67 -1.85
C ILE A 12 -8.25 -13.21 -1.76
N ASP A 13 -6.96 -12.99 -1.52
CA ASP A 13 -6.43 -11.64 -1.36
C ASP A 13 -6.59 -10.79 -2.62
N HIS A 14 -6.43 -11.38 -3.81
CA HIS A 14 -6.69 -10.71 -5.07
C HIS A 14 -8.15 -10.25 -5.20
N ALA A 15 -9.11 -11.01 -4.67
CA ALA A 15 -10.53 -10.62 -4.68
C ALA A 15 -10.83 -9.49 -3.67
N LEU A 16 -9.95 -9.25 -2.71
CA LEU A 16 -10.09 -8.21 -1.69
C LEU A 16 -9.39 -6.90 -2.06
N VAL A 17 -8.65 -6.85 -3.17
CA VAL A 17 -8.08 -5.61 -3.71
C VAL A 17 -9.20 -4.59 -3.92
N GLY A 18 -9.00 -3.36 -3.45
CA GLY A 18 -10.02 -2.31 -3.45
C GLY A 18 -10.90 -2.29 -2.19
N THR A 19 -10.71 -3.23 -1.26
CA THR A 19 -11.49 -3.31 -0.02
C THR A 19 -10.60 -3.12 1.23
N PRO A 20 -11.16 -2.68 2.38
CA PRO A 20 -10.42 -2.60 3.64
C PRO A 20 -9.76 -3.91 4.10
N ASP A 21 -10.28 -5.05 3.62
CA ASP A 21 -9.87 -6.40 4.00
C ASP A 21 -8.66 -6.93 3.22
N TYR A 22 -8.17 -6.19 2.22
CA TYR A 22 -6.94 -6.53 1.50
C TYR A 22 -5.75 -6.76 2.46
N MET A 23 -5.05 -7.89 2.31
CA MET A 23 -3.99 -8.35 3.22
C MET A 23 -2.58 -7.96 2.76
N GLY A 24 -2.39 -7.49 1.53
CA GLY A 24 -1.07 -7.07 1.04
C GLY A 24 -0.29 -8.12 0.24
N LEU A 25 -0.92 -9.20 -0.23
CA LEU A 25 -0.28 -10.31 -0.95
C LEU A 25 -0.40 -10.18 -2.47
N ALA A 26 -1.59 -9.86 -2.97
CA ALA A 26 -1.84 -9.66 -4.39
C ALA A 26 -1.21 -8.36 -4.88
N TYR A 27 -0.96 -8.29 -6.18
CA TYR A 27 -0.47 -7.08 -6.85
C TYR A 27 -1.65 -6.36 -7.49
N TRP A 28 -1.72 -5.03 -7.35
CA TRP A 28 -2.84 -4.22 -7.83
C TRP A 28 -2.42 -2.92 -8.54
N TRP A 29 -1.14 -2.59 -8.51
CA TRP A 29 -0.60 -1.33 -8.99
C TRP A 29 -0.40 -1.28 -10.50
N ASP A 30 -0.37 -0.07 -11.04
CA ASP A 30 0.02 0.19 -12.43
C ASP A 30 1.55 0.01 -12.65
N HIS A 31 1.96 -0.08 -13.92
CA HIS A 31 3.34 -0.30 -14.35
C HIS A 31 4.31 0.70 -13.74
N GLU A 32 3.90 1.96 -13.59
CA GLU A 32 4.71 3.05 -13.04
C GLU A 32 5.25 2.73 -11.64
N TYR A 33 4.40 2.17 -10.78
CA TYR A 33 4.76 1.89 -9.38
C TYR A 33 5.28 0.49 -9.14
N LYS A 34 5.40 -0.32 -10.21
CA LYS A 34 5.86 -1.70 -10.12
C LYS A 34 7.22 -1.83 -9.45
N HIS A 35 8.16 -0.95 -9.76
CA HIS A 35 9.51 -1.02 -9.20
C HIS A 35 9.51 -0.71 -7.69
N SER A 36 8.77 0.33 -7.28
CA SER A 36 8.65 0.74 -5.88
C SER A 36 7.90 -0.28 -5.03
N LEU A 37 6.78 -0.80 -5.52
CA LEU A 37 5.90 -1.68 -4.75
C LEU A 37 6.32 -3.16 -4.81
N ARG A 38 7.08 -3.59 -5.82
CA ARG A 38 7.59 -4.98 -5.90
C ARG A 38 8.55 -5.33 -4.77
N ALA A 39 9.36 -4.37 -4.32
CA ALA A 39 10.29 -4.56 -3.21
C ALA A 39 9.62 -4.44 -1.83
N CYS A 40 8.35 -4.02 -1.78
CA CYS A 40 7.64 -3.81 -0.52
C CYS A 40 7.22 -5.11 0.16
N THR A 41 7.35 -5.11 1.49
CA THR A 41 6.70 -6.10 2.36
C THR A 41 5.18 -6.03 2.24
N THR A 42 4.49 -7.11 2.63
CA THR A 42 3.02 -7.18 2.63
C THR A 42 2.38 -6.05 3.46
N LYS A 43 3.00 -5.72 4.60
CA LYS A 43 2.56 -4.61 5.47
C LYS A 43 2.68 -3.25 4.78
N GLN A 44 3.79 -2.98 4.10
CA GLN A 44 4.00 -1.72 3.37
C GLN A 44 3.01 -1.60 2.21
N ARG A 45 2.77 -2.71 1.49
CA ARG A 45 1.80 -2.73 0.39
C ARG A 45 0.37 -2.50 0.87
N LYS A 46 -0.04 -3.14 1.97
CA LYS A 46 -1.34 -2.88 2.60
C LYS A 46 -1.45 -1.42 3.04
N LYS A 47 -0.39 -0.86 3.63
CA LYS A 47 -0.35 0.55 4.04
C LYS A 47 -0.55 1.51 2.87
N ALA A 48 0.08 1.24 1.72
CA ALA A 48 -0.11 2.04 0.49
C ALA A 48 -1.56 1.93 0.00
N HIS A 49 -2.07 0.70 -0.10
CA HIS A 49 -3.42 0.41 -0.55
C HIS A 49 -4.48 1.11 0.30
N ASP A 50 -4.43 0.92 1.62
CA ASP A 50 -5.40 1.49 2.56
C ASP A 50 -5.35 3.03 2.54
N ALA A 51 -4.16 3.62 2.30
CA ALA A 51 -4.01 5.07 2.19
C ALA A 51 -4.57 5.64 0.88
N LEU A 52 -4.40 4.95 -0.25
CA LEU A 52 -5.03 5.34 -1.52
C LEU A 52 -6.56 5.27 -1.41
N LEU A 53 -7.09 4.20 -0.83
CA LEU A 53 -8.54 4.08 -0.59
C LEU A 53 -9.07 5.17 0.34
N ALA A 54 -8.35 5.48 1.42
CA ALA A 54 -8.73 6.55 2.34
C ALA A 54 -8.73 7.93 1.65
N ALA A 55 -7.83 8.14 0.68
CA ALA A 55 -7.77 9.35 -0.14
C ALA A 55 -8.83 9.37 -1.26
N GLY A 56 -9.58 8.28 -1.49
CA GLY A 56 -10.53 8.16 -2.60
C GLY A 56 -9.86 8.06 -3.97
N LEU A 57 -8.58 7.66 -4.01
CA LEU A 57 -7.80 7.51 -5.22
C LEU A 57 -7.96 6.10 -5.81
N ALA A 58 -7.89 6.01 -7.14
CA ALA A 58 -7.91 4.74 -7.85
C ALA A 58 -6.61 3.96 -7.60
N LEU A 59 -6.68 2.63 -7.54
CA LEU A 59 -5.50 1.80 -7.27
C LEU A 59 -4.56 1.67 -8.48
N ASP A 60 -5.11 1.83 -9.67
CA ASP A 60 -4.44 1.84 -10.97
C ASP A 60 -4.18 3.25 -11.52
N GLY A 61 -4.48 4.28 -10.73
CA GLY A 61 -4.23 5.66 -11.12
C GLY A 61 -2.76 6.05 -11.01
N VAL A 62 -2.38 7.06 -11.78
CA VAL A 62 -1.05 7.71 -11.70
C VAL A 62 -1.27 9.20 -11.45
N SER A 63 -0.78 9.70 -10.32
CA SER A 63 -0.74 11.12 -10.01
C SER A 63 0.34 11.42 -8.98
N ASP A 64 0.67 12.70 -8.81
CA ASP A 64 1.62 13.16 -7.79
C ASP A 64 1.20 12.75 -6.36
N GLU A 65 -0.12 12.67 -6.11
CA GLU A 65 -0.67 12.21 -4.82
C GLU A 65 -0.45 10.70 -4.62
N HIS A 66 -0.57 9.90 -5.69
CA HIS A 66 -0.27 8.46 -5.63
C HIS A 66 1.21 8.25 -5.31
N GLU A 67 2.10 8.98 -5.98
CA GLU A 67 3.54 8.89 -5.75
C GLU A 67 3.89 9.24 -4.29
N GLN A 68 3.33 10.32 -3.75
CA GLN A 68 3.56 10.71 -2.34
C GLN A 68 3.10 9.64 -1.35
N ILE A 69 1.90 9.07 -1.55
CA ILE A 69 1.37 8.01 -0.68
C ILE A 69 2.22 6.74 -0.77
N ILE A 70 2.62 6.35 -1.98
CA ILE A 70 3.44 5.16 -2.20
C ILE A 70 4.82 5.35 -1.59
N ALA A 71 5.50 6.47 -1.85
CA ALA A 71 6.80 6.79 -1.26
C ALA A 71 6.77 6.84 0.27
N TRP A 72 5.65 7.31 0.84
CA TRP A 72 5.40 7.28 2.28
C TRP A 72 5.19 5.86 2.83
N ALA A 73 4.46 5.02 2.10
CA ALA A 73 4.16 3.66 2.52
C ALA A 73 5.38 2.73 2.40
N THR A 74 6.25 2.93 1.41
CA THR A 74 7.47 2.15 1.19
C THR A 74 8.60 2.49 2.16
N ASN A 75 8.48 3.54 2.96
CA ASN A 75 9.55 4.15 3.77
C ASN A 75 10.74 4.68 2.96
N ASN A 76 10.64 4.75 1.62
CA ASN A 76 11.67 5.38 0.78
C ASN A 76 11.83 6.86 1.13
N GLY A 77 10.74 7.55 1.46
CA GLY A 77 10.80 8.94 1.88
C GLY A 77 11.57 9.16 3.19
N GLU A 78 11.45 8.26 4.17
CA GLU A 78 12.16 8.38 5.45
C GLU A 78 13.66 8.05 5.30
N GLN A 79 14.00 7.05 4.49
CA GLN A 79 15.40 6.71 4.19
C GLN A 79 16.08 7.81 3.35
N ALA A 80 15.46 8.27 2.27
CA ALA A 80 15.98 9.34 1.42
C ALA A 80 16.14 10.66 2.19
N ALA A 81 15.22 10.99 3.10
CA ALA A 81 15.33 12.17 3.95
C ALA A 81 16.47 12.07 4.97
N LYS A 82 16.75 10.88 5.52
CA LYS A 82 17.92 10.63 6.38
C LYS A 82 19.23 10.80 5.62
N GLU A 83 19.30 10.31 4.37
CA GLU A 83 20.47 10.47 3.49
C GLU A 83 20.71 11.93 3.09
N MET A 84 19.64 12.68 2.81
CA MET A 84 19.71 14.10 2.44
C MET A 84 19.77 15.06 3.63
N GLY A 85 19.76 14.57 4.88
CA GLY A 85 19.77 15.41 6.09
C GLY A 85 18.53 16.31 6.23
N CYS A 86 17.43 15.98 5.55
CA CYS A 86 16.22 16.78 5.50
C CYS A 86 15.14 16.20 6.43
N LYS A 87 14.27 17.05 6.98
CA LYS A 87 13.17 16.59 7.82
C LYS A 87 12.06 16.00 6.94
N TRP A 88 11.91 14.68 6.99
CA TRP A 88 10.80 14.01 6.30
C TRP A 88 9.45 14.45 6.86
N GLN A 89 8.52 14.80 5.96
CA GLN A 89 7.13 15.06 6.33
C GLN A 89 6.27 13.89 5.84
N PRO A 90 5.62 13.11 6.74
CA PRO A 90 4.73 12.04 6.32
C PRO A 90 3.51 12.59 5.58
N TYR A 91 2.95 11.81 4.66
CA TYR A 91 1.61 12.06 4.13
C TYR A 91 0.62 12.22 5.30
N ARG A 92 -0.03 13.39 5.37
CA ARG A 92 -1.01 13.78 6.40
C ARG A 92 -2.46 13.68 5.92
N GLY A 93 -2.73 12.89 4.88
CA GLY A 93 -4.11 12.71 4.41
C GLY A 93 -5.01 12.00 5.42
N PRO A 94 -6.29 11.79 5.06
CA PRO A 94 -7.27 11.18 5.94
C PRO A 94 -6.75 9.84 6.49
N ARG A 95 -6.75 9.68 7.81
CA ARG A 95 -6.41 8.39 8.42
C ARG A 95 -7.41 7.35 7.93
N PRO A 96 -6.98 6.14 7.54
CA PRO A 96 -7.91 5.07 7.20
C PRO A 96 -8.88 4.87 8.36
N ALA A 97 -10.17 4.71 8.03
CA ALA A 97 -11.25 4.58 9.00
C ALA A 97 -10.88 3.51 10.05
N LYS A 98 -11.11 3.82 11.33
CA LYS A 98 -10.87 2.86 12.41
C LYS A 98 -11.80 1.67 12.18
N ARG A 99 -11.25 0.45 12.16
CA ARG A 99 -12.03 -0.78 12.05
C ARG A 99 -13.03 -0.85 13.20
N GLU A 100 -14.32 -0.87 12.91
CA GLU A 100 -15.31 -1.34 13.86
C GLU A 100 -15.20 -2.87 13.90
N VAL A 101 -14.59 -3.40 14.96
CA VAL A 101 -14.54 -4.84 15.19
C VAL A 101 -15.91 -5.23 15.73
N THR A 102 -16.82 -5.65 14.86
CA THR A 102 -18.06 -6.30 15.29
C THR A 102 -17.68 -7.69 15.81
N GLN A 103 -17.91 -7.93 17.10
CA GLN A 103 -17.65 -9.19 17.78
C GLN A 103 -18.63 -10.29 17.36
#